data_AF-A0A2M7W7G7-F1
#
_entry.id   AF-A0A2M7W7G7-F1
#
_cell.length_a   1.000
_cell.length_b   1.000
_cell.length_c   1.000
_cell.angle_alpha   90.00
_cell.angle_beta   90.00
_cell.angle_gamma   90.00
#
_symmetry.space_group_name_H-M   'P 1'
#
loop_
_entity.id
_entity.type
_entity.pdbx_description
1 polymer ?
#
loop_
_entity_poly.entity_id
_entity_poly.type
_entity_poly.pdbx_seq_one_letter_code
_entity_poly.pdbx_strand_id
1 'polypeptide(L)'
;MRQDNKKVGAIGEDAAAQLLRKKGYQILERNFRTRWGEIDIIARGKWKGRTLPLTLFVEVKTKTGDQYGEPWEMINMRKWQQVKNMAQVYLTKNGLGEVPCRIDV
;
A
#
# COMPACT_ATOMS: atom_id res chain seq x y z
N MET A 1 13.60 -21.26 -4.59
CA MET A 1 13.56 -20.33 -3.43
C MET A 1 13.19 -18.87 -3.76
N ARG A 2 13.75 -18.18 -4.78
CA ARG A 2 13.30 -16.80 -5.11
C ARG A 2 11.99 -16.69 -5.93
N GLN A 3 11.62 -17.73 -6.68
CA GLN A 3 10.45 -17.70 -7.57
C GLN A 3 9.13 -17.94 -6.82
N ASP A 4 9.15 -18.81 -5.80
CA ASP A 4 7.97 -19.17 -5.02
C ASP A 4 7.48 -17.99 -4.16
N ASN A 5 8.41 -17.27 -3.53
CA ASN A 5 8.09 -16.05 -2.76
C ASN A 5 7.46 -14.96 -3.63
N LYS A 6 7.83 -14.86 -4.91
CA LYS A 6 7.24 -13.87 -5.83
C LYS A 6 5.81 -14.27 -6.24
N LYS A 7 5.55 -15.56 -6.46
CA LYS A 7 4.20 -16.05 -6.74
C LYS A 7 3.29 -15.88 -5.52
N VAL A 8 3.79 -16.22 -4.33
CA VAL A 8 3.08 -16.03 -3.06
C VAL A 8 2.80 -14.55 -2.80
N GLY A 9 3.78 -13.67 -3.03
CA GLY A 9 3.60 -12.22 -2.92
C GLY A 9 2.50 -11.70 -3.87
N ALA A 10 2.53 -12.10 -5.14
CA ALA A 10 1.52 -11.71 -6.11
C ALA A 10 0.10 -12.17 -5.71
N ILE A 11 -0.04 -13.38 -5.16
CA ILE A 11 -1.32 -13.88 -4.63
C ILE A 11 -1.81 -13.00 -3.48
N GLY A 12 -0.90 -12.62 -2.57
CA GLY A 12 -1.23 -11.71 -1.47
C GLY A 12 -1.68 -10.33 -1.96
N GLU A 13 -0.97 -9.76 -2.93
CA GLU A 13 -1.35 -8.47 -3.54
C GLU A 13 -2.72 -8.54 -4.22
N ASP A 14 -3.00 -9.63 -4.94
CA ASP A 14 -4.30 -9.85 -5.58
C ASP A 14 -5.41 -9.97 -4.53
N ALA A 15 -5.18 -10.70 -3.45
CA ALA A 15 -6.13 -10.84 -2.35
C ALA A 15 -6.37 -9.49 -1.64
N ALA A 16 -5.32 -8.72 -1.38
CA ALA A 16 -5.40 -7.40 -0.77
C ALA A 16 -6.18 -6.42 -1.67
N ALA A 17 -5.89 -6.41 -2.98
CA ALA A 17 -6.62 -5.58 -3.95
C ALA A 17 -8.10 -5.96 -4.01
N GLN A 18 -8.43 -7.25 -4.00
CA GLN A 18 -9.82 -7.72 -3.97
C GLN A 18 -10.53 -7.31 -2.68
N LEU A 19 -9.87 -7.43 -1.53
CA LEU A 19 -10.43 -7.01 -0.24
C LEU A 19 -10.72 -5.50 -0.22
N LEU A 20 -9.79 -4.68 -0.71
CA LEU A 20 -9.97 -3.24 -0.83
C LEU A 20 -11.16 -2.90 -1.73
N ARG A 21 -11.29 -3.55 -2.90
CA ARG A 21 -12.45 -3.39 -3.78
C ARG A 21 -13.77 -3.75 -3.09
N LYS A 22 -13.81 -4.88 -2.38
CA LYS A 22 -15.00 -5.31 -1.61
C LYS A 22 -15.37 -4.31 -0.51
N LYS A 23 -14.37 -3.64 0.08
CA LYS A 23 -14.56 -2.56 1.07
C LYS A 23 -14.92 -1.20 0.43
N GLY A 24 -15.12 -1.13 -0.88
CA GLY A 24 -15.52 0.08 -1.60
C GLY A 24 -14.37 1.03 -1.94
N TYR A 25 -13.11 0.57 -1.82
CA TYR A 25 -11.96 1.33 -2.30
C TYR A 25 -11.76 1.11 -3.81
N GLN A 26 -11.46 2.19 -4.51
CA GLN A 26 -11.04 2.13 -5.91
C GLN A 26 -9.53 1.92 -5.97
N ILE A 27 -9.07 0.86 -6.65
CA ILE A 27 -7.64 0.69 -6.92
C ILE A 27 -7.24 1.69 -8.01
N LEU A 28 -6.29 2.56 -7.70
CA LEU A 28 -5.74 3.55 -8.64
C LEU A 28 -4.54 2.98 -9.39
N GLU A 29 -3.62 2.33 -8.67
CA GLU A 29 -2.40 1.76 -9.24
C GLU A 29 -1.93 0.57 -8.40
N ARG A 30 -1.17 -0.32 -9.02
CA ARG A 30 -0.48 -1.43 -8.35
C ARG A 30 0.98 -1.42 -8.77
N ASN A 31 1.87 -1.86 -7.89
CA ASN A 31 3.30 -2.00 -8.18
C ASN A 31 3.93 -0.68 -8.67
N PHE A 32 3.57 0.42 -8.00
CA PHE A 32 4.03 1.76 -8.34
C PHE A 32 5.49 1.94 -7.96
N ARG A 33 6.35 2.15 -8.96
CA ARG A 33 7.80 2.21 -8.79
C ARG A 33 8.34 3.63 -8.79
N THR A 34 9.32 3.85 -7.93
CA THR A 34 10.11 5.07 -7.84
C THR A 34 11.58 4.73 -7.64
N ARG A 35 12.46 5.75 -7.65
CA ARG A 35 13.88 5.56 -7.28
C ARG A 35 14.10 5.11 -5.83
N TRP A 36 13.09 5.27 -4.96
CA TRP A 36 13.20 4.88 -3.56
C TRP A 36 12.66 3.48 -3.30
N GLY A 37 11.88 2.88 -4.20
CA GLY A 37 11.25 1.57 -3.98
C GLY A 37 9.95 1.41 -4.77
N GLU A 38 9.13 0.46 -4.30
CA GLU A 38 7.82 0.11 -4.87
C GLU A 38 6.73 0.24 -3.80
N ILE A 39 5.55 0.70 -4.19
CA ILE A 39 4.31 0.63 -3.40
C ILE A 39 3.41 -0.40 -4.06
N ASP A 40 3.01 -1.41 -3.31
CA ASP A 40 2.27 -2.56 -3.86
C ASP A 40 0.88 -2.16 -4.36
N ILE A 41 0.13 -1.38 -3.58
CA ILE A 41 -1.22 -0.93 -3.96
C ILE A 41 -1.43 0.53 -3.57
N ILE A 42 -1.97 1.31 -4.52
CA ILE A 42 -2.48 2.66 -4.28
C ILE A 42 -3.99 2.64 -4.51
N ALA A 43 -4.76 3.08 -3.52
CA ALA A 43 -6.21 3.05 -3.58
C ALA A 43 -6.83 4.39 -3.14
N ARG A 44 -8.06 4.64 -3.59
CA ARG A 44 -8.88 5.78 -3.20
C ARG A 44 -10.12 5.32 -2.48
N GLY A 45 -10.39 5.91 -1.33
CA GLY A 45 -11.59 5.67 -0.54
C GLY A 45 -12.23 6.95 -0.07
N LYS A 46 -13.20 6.80 0.82
CA LYS A 46 -13.79 7.91 1.57
C LYS A 46 -13.27 7.86 3.01
N TRP A 47 -12.94 9.02 3.56
CA TRP A 47 -12.71 9.13 5.00
C TRP A 47 -14.07 9.32 5.69
N LYS A 48 -14.44 8.41 6.60
CA LYS A 48 -15.74 8.47 7.28
C LYS A 48 -15.92 9.82 7.99
N GLY A 49 -17.01 10.53 7.68
CA GLY A 49 -17.28 11.85 8.23
C GLY A 49 -16.53 13.01 7.58
N ARG A 50 -15.84 12.79 6.45
CA ARG A 50 -15.24 13.86 5.63
C ARG A 50 -15.75 13.79 4.20
N THR A 51 -15.88 14.97 3.59
CA THR A 51 -16.27 15.13 2.18
C THR A 51 -15.13 14.80 1.22
N LEU A 52 -13.89 15.00 1.66
CA LEU A 52 -12.71 14.77 0.83
C LEU A 52 -12.41 13.26 0.66
N PRO A 53 -11.93 12.85 -0.52
CA PRO A 53 -11.43 11.49 -0.72
C PRO A 53 -10.19 11.23 0.14
N LEU A 54 -9.88 9.96 0.37
CA LEU A 54 -8.66 9.49 1.03
C LEU A 54 -7.83 8.71 0.03
N THR A 55 -6.53 9.00 -0.06
CA THR A 55 -5.57 8.18 -0.81
C THR A 55 -4.86 7.22 0.15
N LEU A 56 -4.82 5.94 -0.19
CA LEU A 56 -4.19 4.89 0.60
C LEU A 56 -2.97 4.37 -0.14
N PHE A 57 -1.87 4.24 0.59
CA PHE A 57 -0.65 3.59 0.14
C PHE A 57 -0.46 2.32 0.96
N VAL A 58 -0.60 1.17 0.32
CA VAL A 58 -0.65 -0.13 1.01
C VAL A 58 0.58 -0.95 0.62
N GLU A 59 1.31 -1.42 1.63
CA GLU A 59 2.37 -2.40 1.47
C GLU A 59 1.82 -3.77 1.87
N VAL A 60 1.88 -4.76 1.00
CA VAL A 60 1.31 -6.08 1.23
C VAL A 60 2.38 -7.04 1.73
N LYS A 61 2.18 -7.59 2.93
CA LYS A 61 3.03 -8.65 3.47
C LYS A 61 2.32 -9.98 3.48
N THR A 62 2.78 -10.89 2.63
CA THR A 62 2.34 -12.29 2.65
C THR A 62 3.24 -13.08 3.59
N LYS A 63 2.67 -13.66 4.64
CA LYS A 63 3.37 -14.56 5.55
C LYS A 63 3.16 -16.01 5.14
N THR A 64 4.19 -16.83 5.29
CA THR A 64 4.16 -18.27 5.07
C THR A 64 4.82 -18.96 6.26
N GLY A 65 4.13 -19.91 6.90
CA GLY A 65 4.58 -20.59 8.11
C GLY A 65 4.17 -19.91 9.43
N ASP A 66 4.50 -20.55 10.56
CA ASP A 66 4.09 -20.15 11.92
C ASP A 66 4.95 -19.02 12.54
N GLN A 67 5.55 -18.16 11.72
CA GLN A 67 6.32 -17.02 12.24
C GLN A 67 5.38 -15.93 12.77
N TYR A 68 5.18 -15.95 14.09
CA TYR A 68 4.51 -14.91 14.85
C TYR A 68 5.41 -13.68 15.00
N GLY A 69 4.84 -12.52 14.73
CA GLY A 69 5.45 -11.20 14.78
C GLY A 69 4.49 -10.24 14.09
N GLU A 70 4.08 -9.17 14.73
CA GLU A 70 2.95 -8.39 14.26
C GLU A 70 3.32 -7.57 13.01
N PRO A 71 2.45 -7.45 11.98
CA PRO A 71 2.79 -6.74 10.74
C PRO A 71 3.27 -5.31 10.96
N TRP A 72 2.76 -4.63 12.00
CA TRP A 72 3.15 -3.27 12.37
C TRP A 72 4.56 -3.19 12.99
N GLU A 73 5.04 -4.26 13.64
CA GLU A 73 6.41 -4.33 14.17
C GLU A 73 7.46 -4.33 13.05
N MET A 74 7.04 -4.62 11.81
CA MET A 74 7.92 -4.71 10.66
C MET A 74 8.02 -3.43 9.81
N ILE A 75 7.29 -2.34 10.14
CA ILE A 75 7.56 -1.03 9.55
C ILE A 75 8.50 -0.28 10.48
N ASN A 76 9.79 -0.44 10.27
CA ASN A 76 10.76 0.43 10.94
C ASN A 76 10.66 1.87 10.39
N MET A 77 11.19 2.85 11.13
CA MET A 77 11.20 4.27 10.75
C MET A 77 11.76 4.51 9.33
N ARG A 78 12.72 3.68 8.90
CA ARG A 78 13.30 3.74 7.56
C ARG A 78 12.27 3.40 6.48
N LYS A 79 11.51 2.30 6.65
CA LYS A 79 10.45 1.90 5.72
C LYS A 79 9.34 2.94 5.70
N TRP A 80 8.98 3.50 6.84
CA TRP A 80 7.98 4.58 6.92
C TRP A 80 8.42 5.82 6.11
N GLN A 81 9.66 6.27 6.30
CA GLN A 81 10.20 7.40 5.54
C GLN A 81 10.31 7.11 4.04
N GLN A 82 10.65 5.87 3.67
CA GLN A 82 10.69 5.41 2.28
C GLN A 82 9.29 5.51 1.64
N VAL A 83 8.27 4.94 2.27
CA VAL A 83 6.89 4.99 1.77
C VAL A 83 6.39 6.44 1.69
N LYS A 84 6.69 7.27 2.69
CA LYS A 84 6.37 8.71 2.66
C LYS A 84 6.96 9.43 1.44
N ASN A 85 8.22 9.18 1.11
CA ASN A 85 8.85 9.80 -0.08
C ASN A 85 8.18 9.34 -1.38
N MET A 86 7.85 8.05 -1.48
CA MET A 86 7.17 7.49 -2.65
C MET A 86 5.74 8.02 -2.78
N ALA A 87 5.01 8.13 -1.67
CA ALA A 87 3.69 8.72 -1.60
C ALA A 87 3.71 10.19 -2.06
N GLN A 88 4.68 10.98 -1.60
CA GLN A 88 4.82 12.37 -2.02
C GLN A 88 4.99 12.50 -3.54
N VAL A 89 5.81 11.64 -4.14
CA VAL A 89 6.02 11.61 -5.60
C VAL A 89 4.72 11.30 -6.32
N TYR A 90 3.98 10.30 -5.85
CA TYR A 90 2.69 9.95 -6.42
C TYR A 90 1.69 11.10 -6.33
N LEU A 91 1.55 11.72 -5.15
CA LEU A 91 0.60 12.80 -4.92
C LEU A 91 0.92 14.02 -5.79
N THR A 92 2.19 14.42 -5.87
CA THR A 92 2.63 15.53 -6.72
C THR A 92 2.41 15.24 -8.20
N LYS A 93 2.77 14.04 -8.67
CA LYS A 93 2.59 13.63 -10.08
C LYS A 93 1.11 13.65 -10.51
N ASN A 94 0.19 13.35 -9.60
CA ASN A 94 -1.24 13.21 -9.90
C ASN A 94 -2.09 14.40 -9.44
N GLY A 95 -1.49 15.49 -8.93
CA GLY A 95 -2.24 16.66 -8.45
C GLY A 95 -3.08 16.39 -7.21
N LEU A 96 -2.68 15.44 -6.35
CA LEU A 96 -3.42 15.01 -5.15
C LEU A 96 -2.80 15.55 -3.85
N GLY A 97 -1.99 16.61 -3.91
CA GLY A 97 -1.22 17.11 -2.77
C GLY A 97 -2.04 17.60 -1.56
N GLU A 98 -3.30 17.98 -1.77
CA GLU A 98 -4.21 18.46 -0.72
C GLU A 98 -5.15 17.37 -0.18
N VAL A 99 -5.07 16.16 -0.75
CA VAL A 99 -5.92 15.04 -0.35
C VAL A 99 -5.29 14.33 0.85
N PRO A 100 -6.03 14.09 1.95
CA PRO A 100 -5.54 13.28 3.04
C PRO A 100 -5.03 11.92 2.54
N CYS A 101 -3.93 11.44 3.12
CA CYS A 101 -3.42 10.12 2.81
C CYS A 101 -3.19 9.25 4.06
N ARG A 102 -3.20 7.93 3.87
CA ARG A 102 -2.93 6.93 4.89
C ARG A 102 -1.97 5.88 4.34
N ILE A 103 -1.08 5.38 5.19
CA ILE A 103 -0.20 4.25 4.90
C ILE A 103 -0.72 3.05 5.68
N ASP A 104 -0.99 1.95 4.99
CA ASP A 104 -1.45 0.68 5.56
C ASP A 104 -0.47 -0.45 5.23
N VAL A 105 -0.48 -1.51 6.06
CA VAL A 105 0.24 -2.78 5.84
C VAL A 105 -0.69 -3.96 6.10
#